data_AF-A0A2S5M3V4-F1
#
_entry.id   AF-A0A2S5M3V4-F1
#
_cell.length_a   1.000
_cell.length_b   1.000
_cell.length_c   1.000
_cell.angle_alpha   90.00
_cell.angle_beta   90.00
_cell.angle_gamma   90.00
#
_symmetry.space_group_name_H-M   'P 1'
#
loop_
_entity.id
_entity.type
_entity.pdbx_description
1 polymer ?
#
loop_
_entity_poly.entity_id
_entity_poly.type
_entity_poly.pdbx_seq_one_letter_code
_entity_poly.pdbx_strand_id
1 'polypeptide(L)'
;MDWLTFISKIIESLAWPSVPIAVLLIIRKELPTIAKSLRRFKYKDVELEFGESAKAVADETKVVLPEPTDNAQLPIEQKSTAESRLEAIADIAPRAAILEAWLLVEAAAADVIQKKNLGSLSAYPGPLRLRETLQKGNILNSRQVAVFEQLRKLRNDAVHVPDAEFTKEAAINYIQPALAMSAFLEQSAIDS
;
A
#
# COMPACT_ATOMS: atom_id res chain seq x y z
N MET A 1 -28.29 -58.59 32.34
CA MET A 1 -27.70 -58.23 31.03
C MET A 1 -26.40 -58.98 30.91
N ASP A 2 -26.11 -59.54 29.74
CA ASP A 2 -24.83 -60.17 29.50
C ASP A 2 -23.72 -59.11 29.56
N TRP A 3 -22.61 -59.43 30.22
CA TRP A 3 -21.45 -58.55 30.34
C TRP A 3 -20.95 -58.04 28.98
N LEU A 4 -21.08 -58.89 27.95
CA LEU A 4 -20.78 -58.58 26.56
C LEU A 4 -21.71 -57.51 25.97
N THR A 5 -23.00 -57.52 26.31
CA THR A 5 -23.96 -56.52 25.82
C THR A 5 -23.75 -55.15 26.46
N PHE A 6 -23.27 -55.11 27.71
CA PHE A 6 -22.91 -53.85 28.37
C PHE A 6 -21.69 -53.17 27.73
N ILE A 7 -20.62 -53.94 27.48
CA ILE A 7 -19.41 -53.44 26.80
C ILE A 7 -19.75 -52.94 25.38
N SER A 8 -20.57 -53.69 24.63
CA SER A 8 -20.97 -53.30 23.28
C SER A 8 -21.70 -51.96 23.23
N LYS A 9 -22.63 -51.70 24.17
CA LYS A 9 -23.35 -50.42 24.23
C LYS A 9 -22.47 -49.23 24.61
N ILE A 10 -21.47 -49.44 25.46
CA ILE A 10 -20.48 -48.41 25.80
C ILE A 10 -19.64 -48.03 24.58
N ILE A 11 -19.14 -49.04 23.85
CA ILE A 11 -18.35 -48.82 22.63
C ILE A 11 -19.19 -48.09 21.58
N GLU A 12 -20.44 -48.51 21.38
CA GLU A 12 -21.35 -47.90 20.39
C GLU A 12 -21.65 -46.42 20.72
N SER A 13 -21.88 -46.10 22.00
CA SER A 13 -22.10 -44.73 22.46
C SER A 13 -20.84 -43.85 22.41
N LEU A 14 -19.65 -44.43 22.53
CA LEU A 14 -18.38 -43.69 22.60
C LEU A 14 -17.67 -43.61 21.25
N ALA A 15 -17.93 -44.54 20.32
CA ALA A 15 -17.33 -44.59 19.01
C ALA A 15 -17.65 -43.33 18.19
N TRP A 16 -18.91 -42.92 18.17
CA TRP A 16 -19.35 -41.76 17.38
C TRP A 16 -18.70 -40.42 17.79
N PRO A 17 -18.64 -40.02 19.08
CA PRO A 17 -17.93 -38.81 19.48
C PRO A 17 -16.40 -38.94 19.41
N SER A 18 -15.85 -40.16 19.47
CA SER A 18 -14.40 -40.38 19.39
C SER A 18 -13.84 -40.14 17.99
N VAL A 19 -14.60 -40.42 16.93
CA VAL A 19 -14.17 -40.24 15.54
C VAL A 19 -13.81 -38.78 15.22
N PRO A 20 -14.67 -37.77 15.40
CA PRO A 20 -14.32 -36.38 15.10
C PRO A 20 -13.19 -35.86 15.99
N ILE A 21 -13.11 -36.33 17.25
CA ILE A 21 -12.00 -35.97 18.16
C ILE A 21 -10.68 -36.56 17.66
N ALA A 22 -10.66 -37.83 17.27
CA ALA A 22 -9.47 -38.48 16.71
C ALA A 22 -9.02 -37.80 15.42
N VAL A 23 -9.97 -37.49 14.52
CA VAL A 23 -9.70 -36.71 13.30
C VAL A 23 -9.10 -35.36 13.64
N LEU A 24 -9.70 -34.60 14.57
CA LEU A 24 -9.18 -33.31 15.03
C LEU A 24 -7.77 -33.44 15.60
N LEU A 25 -7.49 -34.48 16.40
CA LEU A 25 -6.17 -34.73 17.01
C LEU A 25 -5.09 -35.13 16.00
N ILE A 26 -5.48 -35.77 14.88
CA ILE A 26 -4.58 -36.09 13.76
C ILE A 26 -4.28 -34.82 12.96
N ILE A 27 -5.30 -34.04 12.60
CA ILE A 27 -5.14 -32.86 11.73
C ILE A 27 -4.70 -31.59 12.46
N ARG A 28 -4.77 -31.53 13.80
CA ARG A 28 -4.41 -30.31 14.57
C ARG A 28 -3.02 -29.78 14.26
N LYS A 29 -2.10 -30.66 13.85
CA LYS A 29 -0.74 -30.30 13.45
C LYS A 29 -0.69 -29.61 12.07
N GLU A 30 -1.65 -29.90 11.20
CA GLU A 30 -1.77 -29.36 9.84
C GLU A 30 -2.66 -28.10 9.76
N LEU A 31 -3.50 -27.86 10.77
CA LEU A 31 -4.38 -26.66 10.82
C LEU A 31 -3.61 -25.34 10.62
N PRO A 32 -2.43 -25.11 11.22
CA PRO A 32 -1.65 -23.89 10.97
C PRO A 32 -1.21 -23.76 9.51
N THR A 33 -0.86 -24.88 8.86
CA THR A 33 -0.46 -24.92 7.44
C THR A 33 -1.63 -24.55 6.54
N ILE A 34 -2.80 -25.11 6.80
CA ILE A 34 -4.04 -24.82 6.06
C ILE A 34 -4.43 -23.34 6.26
N ALA A 35 -4.40 -22.85 7.49
CA ALA A 35 -4.67 -21.44 7.79
C ALA A 35 -3.70 -20.50 7.05
N LYS A 36 -2.41 -20.86 6.99
CA LYS A 36 -1.40 -20.10 6.22
C LYS A 36 -1.69 -20.12 4.73
N SER A 37 -2.09 -21.26 4.16
CA SER A 37 -2.44 -21.39 2.74
C SER A 37 -3.67 -20.54 2.38
N LEU A 38 -4.72 -20.59 3.20
CA LEU A 38 -5.91 -19.76 3.02
C LEU A 38 -5.61 -18.26 3.13
N ARG A 39 -4.74 -17.86 4.07
CA ARG A 39 -4.25 -16.48 4.16
C ARG A 39 -3.52 -16.05 2.88
N ARG A 40 -2.57 -16.87 2.41
CA ARG A 40 -1.84 -16.59 1.16
C ARG A 40 -2.77 -16.42 -0.04
N PHE A 41 -3.80 -17.27 -0.14
CA PHE A 41 -4.80 -17.15 -1.20
C PHE A 41 -5.58 -15.83 -1.08
N LYS A 42 -6.09 -15.50 0.11
CA LYS A 42 -6.81 -14.24 0.36
C LYS A 42 -5.99 -12.99 0.03
N TYR A 43 -4.70 -13.00 0.35
CA TYR A 43 -3.83 -11.84 0.11
C TYR A 43 -3.30 -11.74 -1.32
N LYS A 44 -3.41 -12.81 -2.11
CA LYS A 44 -3.08 -12.77 -3.54
C LYS A 44 -4.04 -11.88 -4.33
N ASP A 45 -5.31 -11.86 -3.96
CA ASP A 45 -6.29 -10.95 -4.58
C ASP A 45 -5.92 -9.49 -4.27
N VAL A 46 -5.47 -9.20 -3.04
CA VAL A 46 -4.99 -7.87 -2.64
C VAL A 46 -3.74 -7.44 -3.43
N GLU A 47 -2.80 -8.37 -3.65
CA GLU A 47 -1.61 -8.12 -4.46
C GLU A 47 -1.98 -7.72 -5.89
N LEU A 48 -2.94 -8.43 -6.50
CA LEU A 48 -3.44 -8.15 -7.84
C LEU A 48 -4.17 -6.81 -7.91
N GLU A 49 -5.13 -6.57 -7.00
CA GLU A 49 -5.89 -5.32 -6.94
C GLU A 49 -4.97 -4.10 -6.75
N PHE A 50 -3.96 -4.23 -5.87
CA PHE A 50 -2.95 -3.20 -5.67
C PHE A 50 -2.15 -2.96 -6.94
N GLY A 51 -1.67 -4.03 -7.61
CA GLY A 51 -0.91 -3.92 -8.85
C GLY A 51 -1.68 -3.24 -9.97
N GLU A 52 -2.95 -3.61 -10.17
CA GLU A 52 -3.84 -2.98 -11.15
C GLU A 52 -4.07 -1.51 -10.83
N SER A 53 -4.36 -1.21 -9.57
CA SER A 53 -4.60 0.16 -9.12
C SER A 53 -3.34 1.02 -9.24
N ALA A 54 -2.16 0.52 -8.85
CA ALA A 54 -0.89 1.23 -9.00
C ALA A 54 -0.59 1.53 -10.48
N LYS A 55 -0.83 0.55 -11.36
CA LYS A 55 -0.67 0.74 -12.80
C LYS A 55 -1.64 1.79 -13.35
N ALA A 56 -2.90 1.76 -12.94
CA ALA A 56 -3.89 2.74 -13.36
C ALA A 56 -3.50 4.16 -12.93
N VAL A 57 -3.01 4.34 -11.70
CA VAL A 57 -2.50 5.63 -11.21
C VAL A 57 -1.29 6.09 -12.01
N ALA A 58 -0.37 5.17 -12.34
CA ALA A 58 0.80 5.49 -13.15
C ALA A 58 0.40 6.01 -14.53
N ASP A 59 -0.59 5.37 -15.18
CA ASP A 59 -1.06 5.77 -16.49
C ASP A 59 -1.86 7.08 -16.46
N GLU A 60 -2.70 7.29 -15.43
CA GLU A 60 -3.41 8.55 -15.23
C GLU A 60 -2.44 9.72 -14.98
N THR A 61 -1.39 9.47 -14.20
CA THR A 61 -0.38 10.48 -13.85
C THR A 61 0.34 11.01 -15.09
N LYS A 62 0.70 10.15 -16.04
CA LYS A 62 1.33 10.54 -17.32
C LYS A 62 0.46 11.51 -18.14
N VAL A 63 -0.87 11.46 -17.96
CA VAL A 63 -1.82 12.31 -18.69
C VAL A 63 -2.09 13.62 -17.92
N VAL A 64 -2.08 13.55 -16.59
CA VAL A 64 -2.57 14.63 -15.72
C VAL A 64 -1.46 15.54 -15.20
N LEU A 65 -0.26 15.01 -15.00
CA LEU A 65 0.90 15.81 -14.61
C LEU A 65 1.69 16.20 -15.87
N PRO A 66 2.04 17.49 -16.03
CA PRO A 66 2.93 17.90 -17.10
C PRO A 66 4.28 17.18 -16.96
N GLU A 67 4.89 16.80 -18.07
CA GLU A 67 6.28 16.34 -18.03
C GLU A 67 7.14 17.42 -17.38
N PRO A 68 8.11 17.05 -16.52
CA PRO A 68 9.01 18.02 -15.94
C PRO A 68 9.71 18.77 -17.07
N THR A 69 9.38 20.05 -17.25
CA THR A 69 10.13 20.93 -18.15
C THR A 69 11.60 20.88 -17.74
N ASP A 70 12.53 20.84 -18.69
CA ASP A 70 14.00 20.81 -18.49
C ASP A 70 14.56 21.90 -17.55
N ASN A 71 13.73 22.84 -17.10
CA ASN A 71 14.04 23.87 -16.11
C ASN A 71 13.79 23.45 -14.66
N ALA A 72 13.41 22.20 -14.37
CA ALA A 72 13.31 21.69 -13.01
C ALA A 72 14.69 21.79 -12.33
N GLN A 73 14.85 22.72 -11.37
CA GLN A 73 16.10 22.89 -10.61
C GLN A 73 16.38 21.78 -9.58
N LEU A 74 15.75 20.61 -9.71
CA LEU A 74 16.37 19.39 -9.21
C LEU A 74 17.42 18.99 -10.26
N PRO A 75 18.72 18.96 -9.94
CA PRO A 75 19.69 18.34 -10.83
C PRO A 75 19.13 16.98 -11.25
N ILE A 76 19.06 16.71 -12.55
CA ILE A 76 18.56 15.43 -13.11
C ILE A 76 19.20 14.24 -12.37
N GLU A 77 20.44 14.43 -11.90
CA GLU A 77 21.15 13.51 -11.00
C GLU A 77 20.37 13.20 -9.71
N GLN A 78 19.86 14.20 -8.98
CA GLN A 78 19.12 13.99 -7.73
C GLN A 78 17.83 13.20 -7.93
N LYS A 79 17.06 13.51 -8.99
CA LYS A 79 15.84 12.75 -9.33
C LYS A 79 16.18 11.30 -9.68
N SER A 80 17.20 11.09 -10.51
CA SER A 80 17.66 9.74 -10.88
C SER A 80 18.19 8.96 -9.66
N THR A 81 18.79 9.65 -8.68
CA THR A 81 19.28 9.01 -7.45
C THR A 81 18.16 8.59 -6.51
N ALA A 82 17.11 9.41 -6.37
CA ALA A 82 15.94 9.08 -5.54
C ALA A 82 15.17 7.87 -6.11
N GLU A 83 14.94 7.89 -7.42
CA GLU A 83 14.31 6.79 -8.16
C GLU A 83 15.11 5.49 -8.03
N SER A 84 16.40 5.52 -8.37
CA SER A 84 17.29 4.35 -8.26
C SER A 84 17.35 3.80 -6.83
N ARG A 85 17.36 4.68 -5.82
CA ARG A 85 17.34 4.28 -4.41
C ARG A 85 16.02 3.58 -4.05
N LEU A 86 14.88 4.14 -4.45
CA LEU A 86 13.57 3.56 -4.16
C LEU A 86 13.38 2.22 -4.88
N GLU A 87 13.88 2.08 -6.11
CA GLU A 87 13.88 0.80 -6.83
C GLU A 87 14.74 -0.26 -6.12
N ALA A 88 15.92 0.13 -5.63
CA ALA A 88 16.77 -0.77 -4.83
C ALA A 88 16.09 -1.18 -3.51
N ILE A 89 15.32 -0.28 -2.89
CA ILE A 89 14.48 -0.64 -1.73
C ILE A 89 13.36 -1.57 -2.18
N ALA A 90 12.73 -1.34 -3.33
CA ALA A 90 11.64 -2.18 -3.83
C ALA A 90 12.09 -3.60 -4.16
N ASP A 91 13.36 -3.82 -4.48
CA ASP A 91 13.95 -5.16 -4.65
C ASP A 91 13.93 -5.98 -3.36
N ILE A 92 14.07 -5.34 -2.20
CA ILE A 92 14.24 -6.02 -0.90
C ILE A 92 12.96 -5.92 -0.07
N ALA A 93 12.32 -4.75 -0.08
CA ALA A 93 11.16 -4.40 0.72
C ALA A 93 10.21 -3.47 -0.09
N PRO A 94 9.40 -4.04 -1.02
CA PRO A 94 8.41 -3.31 -1.84
C PRO A 94 7.52 -2.36 -1.03
N ARG A 95 7.02 -2.83 0.12
CA ARG A 95 6.18 -2.04 1.02
C ARG A 95 6.92 -0.82 1.57
N ALA A 96 8.18 -0.97 1.95
CA ALA A 96 8.98 0.13 2.45
C ALA A 96 9.20 1.17 1.35
N ALA A 97 9.48 0.74 0.12
CA ALA A 97 9.64 1.65 -1.02
C ALA A 97 8.38 2.47 -1.31
N ILE A 98 7.18 1.85 -1.21
CA ILE A 98 5.89 2.56 -1.33
C ILE A 98 5.75 3.65 -0.27
N LEU A 99 6.10 3.34 0.99
CA LEU A 99 6.02 4.30 2.09
C LEU A 99 7.03 5.44 1.95
N GLU A 100 8.27 5.12 1.60
CA GLU A 100 9.33 6.11 1.36
C GLU A 100 8.98 7.05 0.20
N ALA A 101 8.42 6.51 -0.89
CA ALA A 101 7.95 7.32 -2.01
C ALA A 101 6.81 8.28 -1.61
N TRP A 102 5.89 7.83 -0.76
CA TRP A 102 4.82 8.69 -0.23
C TRP A 102 5.35 9.82 0.67
N LEU A 103 6.38 9.54 1.48
CA LEU A 103 6.99 10.55 2.34
C LEU A 103 7.57 11.71 1.54
N LEU A 104 8.11 11.46 0.35
CA LEU A 104 8.58 12.51 -0.57
C LEU A 104 7.41 13.41 -1.01
N VAL A 105 6.27 12.83 -1.39
CA VAL A 105 5.05 13.57 -1.75
C VAL A 105 4.55 14.42 -0.58
N GLU A 106 4.53 13.88 0.64
CA GLU A 106 4.11 14.61 1.83
C GLU A 106 5.05 15.77 2.16
N ALA A 107 6.36 15.55 2.05
CA ALA A 107 7.36 16.58 2.27
C ALA A 107 7.21 17.72 1.25
N ALA A 108 7.10 17.40 -0.03
CA ALA A 108 6.88 18.38 -1.09
C ALA A 108 5.56 19.15 -0.92
N ALA A 109 4.47 18.46 -0.56
CA ALA A 109 3.19 19.08 -0.27
C ALA A 109 3.27 20.09 0.89
N ALA A 110 3.92 19.68 1.99
CA ALA A 110 4.10 20.53 3.16
C ALA A 110 4.96 21.77 2.84
N ASP A 111 6.05 21.59 2.10
CA ASP A 111 6.94 22.68 1.68
C ASP A 111 6.23 23.73 0.82
N VAL A 112 5.43 23.31 -0.16
CA VAL A 112 4.65 24.24 -1.00
C VAL A 112 3.66 25.04 -0.18
N ILE A 113 2.93 24.39 0.72
CA ILE A 113 1.94 25.05 1.57
C ILE A 113 2.63 26.09 2.46
N GLN A 114 3.80 25.76 3.01
CA GLN A 114 4.57 26.67 3.84
C GLN A 114 5.09 27.87 3.02
N LYS A 115 5.74 27.63 1.88
CA LYS A 115 6.32 28.68 1.03
C LYS A 115 5.27 29.65 0.49
N LYS A 116 4.10 29.15 0.09
CA LYS A 116 3.00 29.98 -0.42
C LYS A 116 2.07 30.52 0.66
N ASN A 117 2.39 30.33 1.94
CA ASN A 117 1.58 30.78 3.08
C ASN A 117 0.08 30.41 2.97
N LEU A 118 -0.22 29.21 2.47
CA LEU A 118 -1.60 28.76 2.20
C LEU A 118 -2.39 28.38 3.46
N GLY A 119 -1.80 28.56 4.65
CA GLY A 119 -2.42 28.37 5.95
C GLY A 119 -1.43 27.97 7.03
N SER A 120 -1.91 27.87 8.28
CA SER A 120 -1.14 27.28 9.37
C SER A 120 -1.35 25.76 9.35
N LEU A 121 -0.34 25.03 8.86
CA LEU A 121 -0.26 23.59 9.08
C LEU A 121 0.22 23.34 10.52
N SER A 122 -0.32 22.31 11.18
CA SER A 122 0.35 21.74 12.35
C SER A 122 1.71 21.18 11.90
N ALA A 123 2.62 20.92 12.83
CA ALA A 123 3.95 20.37 12.52
C ALA A 123 3.90 19.08 11.66
N TYR A 124 2.80 18.31 11.76
CA TYR A 124 2.53 17.12 10.95
C TYR A 124 1.05 17.10 10.54
N PRO A 125 0.69 17.74 9.41
CA PRO A 125 -0.68 17.70 8.92
C PRO A 125 -0.96 16.35 8.28
N GLY A 126 -2.11 15.74 8.60
CA GLY A 126 -2.49 14.48 7.97
C GLY A 126 -2.70 14.62 6.45
N PRO A 127 -2.53 13.52 5.66
CA PRO A 127 -2.67 13.51 4.20
C PRO A 127 -3.91 14.22 3.63
N LEU A 128 -5.07 14.07 4.30
CA LEU A 128 -6.32 14.70 3.88
C LEU A 128 -6.27 16.22 3.97
N ARG A 129 -5.60 16.76 5.01
CA ARG A 129 -5.44 18.21 5.17
C ARG A 129 -4.47 18.78 4.14
N LEU A 130 -3.40 18.04 3.82
CA LEU A 130 -2.49 18.42 2.73
C LEU A 130 -3.27 18.56 1.42
N ARG A 131 -4.02 17.52 1.04
CA ARG A 131 -4.87 17.52 -0.16
C ARG A 131 -5.83 18.71 -0.20
N GLU A 132 -6.58 18.94 0.88
CA GLU A 132 -7.56 20.04 0.96
C GLU A 132 -6.89 21.41 0.83
N THR A 133 -5.73 21.60 1.46
CA THR A 133 -5.01 22.87 1.42
C THR A 133 -4.45 23.13 0.02
N LEU A 134 -3.85 22.13 -0.61
CA LEU A 134 -3.33 22.20 -1.98
C LEU A 134 -4.44 22.51 -2.99
N GLN A 135 -5.61 21.88 -2.83
CA GLN A 135 -6.77 22.15 -3.68
C GLN A 135 -7.31 23.57 -3.48
N LYS A 136 -7.49 24.02 -2.24
CA LYS A 136 -7.99 25.37 -1.93
C LYS A 136 -7.01 26.46 -2.38
N GLY A 137 -5.71 26.17 -2.30
CA GLY A 137 -4.65 27.06 -2.79
C GLY A 137 -4.47 27.04 -4.30
N ASN A 138 -5.32 26.32 -5.06
CA ASN A 138 -5.22 26.12 -6.51
C ASN A 138 -3.84 25.61 -6.97
N ILE A 139 -3.13 24.89 -6.11
CA ILE A 139 -1.87 24.22 -6.46
C ILE A 139 -2.15 22.95 -7.27
N LEU A 140 -3.16 22.20 -6.85
CA LEU A 140 -3.65 21.02 -7.56
C LEU A 140 -5.02 21.31 -8.16
N ASN A 141 -5.18 21.03 -9.46
CA ASN A 141 -6.48 21.00 -10.11
C ASN A 141 -7.26 19.72 -9.75
N SER A 142 -8.54 19.64 -10.13
CA SER A 142 -9.40 18.50 -9.78
C SER A 142 -8.87 17.13 -10.22
N ARG A 143 -8.19 17.04 -11.37
CA ARG A 143 -7.60 15.79 -11.86
C ARG A 143 -6.36 15.41 -11.05
N GLN A 144 -5.51 16.40 -10.74
CA GLN A 144 -4.31 16.17 -9.93
C GLN A 144 -4.66 15.78 -8.48
N VAL A 145 -5.73 16.35 -7.94
CA VAL A 145 -6.28 15.95 -6.63
C VAL A 145 -6.75 14.49 -6.65
N ALA A 146 -7.31 14.01 -7.76
CA ALA A 146 -7.72 12.62 -7.89
C ALA A 146 -6.51 11.68 -7.84
N VAL A 147 -5.44 11.98 -8.58
CA VAL A 147 -4.17 11.23 -8.54
C VAL A 147 -3.57 11.22 -7.12
N PHE A 148 -3.51 12.39 -6.46
CA PHE A 148 -3.02 12.48 -5.08
C PHE A 148 -3.83 11.58 -4.12
N GLU A 149 -5.16 11.58 -4.26
CA GLU A 149 -6.05 10.76 -3.43
C GLU A 149 -5.89 9.26 -3.73
N GLN A 150 -5.68 8.87 -4.98
CA GLN A 150 -5.41 7.48 -5.34
C GLN A 150 -4.08 6.99 -4.74
N LEU A 151 -3.01 7.78 -4.84
CA LEU A 151 -1.71 7.49 -4.20
C LEU A 151 -1.88 7.32 -2.68
N ARG A 152 -2.61 8.23 -2.04
CA ARG A 152 -2.91 8.16 -0.60
C ARG A 152 -3.64 6.87 -0.22
N LYS A 153 -4.62 6.44 -1.02
CA LYS A 153 -5.37 5.20 -0.79
C LYS A 153 -4.47 3.98 -0.94
N LEU A 154 -3.70 3.90 -2.02
CA LEU A 154 -2.73 2.82 -2.25
C LEU A 154 -1.72 2.70 -1.11
N ARG A 155 -1.17 3.83 -0.64
CA ARG A 155 -0.30 3.84 0.53
C ARG A 155 -1.01 3.30 1.78
N ASN A 156 -2.27 3.66 1.98
CA ASN A 156 -3.04 3.15 3.11
C ASN A 156 -3.28 1.63 3.00
N ASP A 157 -3.60 1.12 1.82
CA ASP A 157 -3.77 -0.32 1.59
C ASP A 157 -2.46 -1.06 1.88
N ALA A 158 -1.34 -0.49 1.45
CA ALA A 158 0.01 -0.96 1.75
C ALA A 158 0.40 -0.87 3.24
N VAL A 159 -0.36 -0.19 4.11
CA VAL A 159 -0.15 -0.20 5.57
C VAL A 159 -1.13 -1.13 6.27
N HIS A 160 -2.39 -1.13 5.85
CA HIS A 160 -3.48 -1.81 6.55
C HIS A 160 -3.56 -3.32 6.29
N VAL A 161 -2.81 -3.84 5.31
CA VAL A 161 -2.72 -5.28 5.03
C VAL A 161 -1.31 -5.81 5.34
N PRO A 162 -0.94 -6.05 6.61
CA PRO A 162 0.44 -6.37 7.01
C PRO A 162 0.95 -7.71 6.47
N ASP A 163 0.06 -8.67 6.25
CA ASP A 163 0.40 -10.00 5.73
C ASP A 163 0.43 -10.07 4.19
N ALA A 164 0.03 -9.02 3.48
CA ALA A 164 0.10 -8.99 2.02
C ALA A 164 1.55 -8.88 1.55
N GLU A 165 1.89 -9.62 0.50
CA GLU A 165 3.13 -9.42 -0.24
C GLU A 165 2.83 -8.52 -1.44
N PHE A 166 3.74 -7.61 -1.76
CA PHE A 166 3.63 -6.74 -2.93
C PHE A 166 4.77 -7.07 -3.88
N THR A 167 4.52 -7.11 -5.17
CA THR A 167 5.58 -7.32 -6.16
C THR A 167 6.45 -6.07 -6.30
N LYS A 168 7.71 -6.28 -6.71
CA LYS A 168 8.60 -5.18 -7.13
C LYS A 168 7.93 -4.32 -8.20
N GLU A 169 7.33 -4.96 -9.21
CA GLU A 169 6.67 -4.27 -10.32
C GLU A 169 5.53 -3.36 -9.83
N ALA A 170 4.67 -3.85 -8.93
CA ALA A 170 3.59 -3.05 -8.38
C ALA A 170 4.12 -1.87 -7.55
N ALA A 171 5.20 -2.06 -6.80
CA ALA A 171 5.86 -0.97 -6.08
C ALA A 171 6.47 0.06 -7.03
N ILE A 172 7.10 -0.35 -8.14
CA ILE A 172 7.63 0.58 -9.16
C ILE A 172 6.49 1.37 -9.80
N ASN A 173 5.39 0.72 -10.15
CA ASN A 173 4.20 1.39 -10.69
C ASN A 173 3.58 2.40 -9.70
N TYR A 174 3.87 2.28 -8.41
CA TYR A 174 3.51 3.29 -7.41
C TYR A 174 4.59 4.39 -7.26
N ILE A 175 5.86 4.03 -7.25
CA ILE A 175 7.00 4.95 -7.05
C ILE A 175 7.02 6.03 -8.14
N GLN A 176 6.82 5.64 -9.39
CA GLN A 176 6.86 6.54 -10.54
C GLN A 176 5.85 7.71 -10.43
N PRO A 177 4.53 7.47 -10.26
CA PRO A 177 3.57 8.55 -10.09
C PRO A 177 3.77 9.34 -8.78
N ALA A 178 4.27 8.71 -7.71
CA ALA A 178 4.60 9.42 -6.48
C ALA A 178 5.76 10.42 -6.69
N LEU A 179 6.83 10.01 -7.36
CA LEU A 179 7.95 10.90 -7.70
C LEU A 179 7.52 12.02 -8.65
N ALA A 180 6.65 11.72 -9.62
CA ALA A 180 6.10 12.73 -10.51
C ALA A 180 5.26 13.77 -9.75
N MET A 181 4.41 13.34 -8.81
CA MET A 181 3.62 14.23 -7.96
C MET A 181 4.52 15.08 -7.04
N SER A 182 5.55 14.47 -6.44
CA SER A 182 6.53 15.17 -5.61
C SER A 182 7.23 16.28 -6.40
N ALA A 183 7.75 15.96 -7.58
CA ALA A 183 8.44 16.92 -8.44
C ALA A 183 7.51 18.05 -8.91
N PHE A 184 6.25 17.74 -9.24
CA PHE A 184 5.27 18.76 -9.61
C PHE A 184 5.00 19.74 -8.47
N LEU A 185 4.87 19.24 -7.24
CA LEU A 185 4.69 20.05 -6.05
C LEU A 185 5.93 20.92 -5.80
N GLU A 186 7.13 20.34 -5.82
CA GLU A 186 8.39 21.08 -5.64
C GLU A 186 8.53 22.22 -6.65
N GLN A 187 8.22 21.98 -7.93
CA GLN A 187 8.23 23.02 -8.96
C GLN A 187 7.23 24.14 -8.65
N SER A 188 6.02 23.77 -8.22
CA SER A 188 5.00 24.73 -7.81
C SER A 188 5.46 25.61 -6.65
N ALA A 189 6.35 25.13 -5.80
CA ALA A 189 6.96 25.89 -4.71
C ALA A 189 7.95 26.95 -5.21
N ILE A 190 8.71 26.64 -6.28
CA ILE A 190 9.78 27.49 -6.83
C ILE A 190 9.23 28.63 -7.70
N ASP A 191 8.13 28.41 -8.43
CA ASP A 191 7.53 29.40 -9.34
C ASP A 191 6.81 30.56 -8.61
N SER A 192 7.27 30.98 -7.42
CA SER A 192 6.68 32.04 -6.58
C SER A 192 7.55 33.28 -6.50
#